data_AF-A0A7K4H9L4-F1
#
_entry.id   AF-A0A7K4H9L4-F1
#
_cell.length_a   1.000
_cell.length_b   1.000
_cell.length_c   1.000
_cell.angle_alpha   90.00
_cell.angle_beta   90.00
_cell.angle_gamma   90.00
#
_symmetry.space_group_name_H-M   'P 1'
#
loop_
_entity.id
_entity.type
_entity.pdbx_description
1 polymer ?
#
loop_
_entity_poly.entity_id
_entity_poly.type
_entity_poly.pdbx_seq_one_letter_code
_entity_poly.pdbx_strand_id
1 'polypeptide(L)' 'MESSEPVESKPVETQPVKTSRVKMTDKQKADLKKHMDKAVKGGMSASEAKSHRMKMMGRMRRGDSVKKAHKDIMSK' A
#
# COMPACT_ATOMS: atom_id res chain seq x y z
N MET A 1 -10.59 22.92 -33.27
CA MET A 1 -10.57 21.45 -33.48
C MET A 1 -9.13 21.02 -33.20
N GLU A 2 -8.74 20.84 -31.94
CA GLU A 2 -9.10 19.76 -31.00
C GLU A 2 -8.21 18.51 -31.22
N SER A 3 -7.47 18.15 -30.16
CA SER A 3 -6.98 16.80 -29.83
C SER A 3 -5.91 16.16 -30.72
N SER A 4 -4.86 15.51 -30.21
CA SER A 4 -4.53 15.08 -28.85
C SER A 4 -3.01 14.95 -28.73
N GLU A 5 -2.42 15.50 -27.68
CA GLU A 5 -1.07 15.14 -27.26
C GLU A 5 -1.12 13.83 -26.46
N PRO A 6 -0.39 12.77 -26.84
CA PRO A 6 -0.29 11.58 -26.01
C PRO A 6 0.59 11.90 -24.79
N VAL A 7 -0.03 11.96 -23.61
CA VAL A 7 0.68 12.10 -22.34
C VAL A 7 1.50 10.83 -22.10
N GLU A 8 2.78 10.93 -22.46
CA GLU A 8 3.80 9.91 -22.29
C GLU A 8 3.88 9.50 -20.82
N SER A 9 3.36 8.31 -20.53
CA SER A 9 3.35 7.70 -19.21
C SER A 9 4.77 7.26 -18.86
N LYS A 10 5.55 8.17 -18.29
CA LYS A 10 6.91 7.87 -17.81
C LYS A 10 6.85 6.74 -16.78
N PRO A 11 7.57 5.61 -16.99
CA PRO A 11 7.76 4.63 -15.94
C PRO A 11 8.65 5.28 -14.89
N VAL A 12 8.11 5.48 -13.69
CA VAL A 12 8.89 5.98 -12.55
C VAL A 12 9.92 4.93 -12.21
N GLU A 13 11.13 5.16 -12.71
CA GLU A 13 12.34 4.41 -12.42
C GLU A 13 12.57 4.41 -10.91
N THR A 14 12.25 3.29 -10.25
CA THR A 14 12.41 3.15 -8.81
C THR A 14 13.88 2.97 -8.49
N GLN A 15 14.64 4.06 -8.44
CA GLN A 15 15.89 4.06 -7.70
C GLN A 15 15.59 3.64 -6.25
N PRO A 16 16.40 2.77 -5.62
CA PRO A 16 16.26 2.44 -4.21
C PRO A 16 16.67 3.68 -3.40
N VAL A 17 15.72 4.59 -3.22
CA VAL A 17 15.86 5.75 -2.32
C VAL A 17 16.21 5.17 -0.97
N LYS A 18 17.43 5.44 -0.47
CA LYS A 18 17.82 5.13 0.91
C LYS A 18 16.68 5.59 1.79
N THR A 19 15.89 4.65 2.30
CA THR A 19 14.55 4.98 2.79
C THR A 19 14.74 5.81 4.04
N SER A 20 14.53 7.13 3.93
CA SER A 20 14.13 7.90 5.09
C SER A 20 13.00 7.08 5.73
N ARG A 21 13.12 6.75 7.02
CA ARG A 21 12.16 5.89 7.70
C ARG A 21 10.86 6.68 7.83
N VAL A 22 10.09 6.74 6.75
CA VAL A 22 8.82 7.49 6.68
C VAL A 22 7.89 6.83 7.67
N LYS A 23 7.53 7.58 8.71
CA LYS A 23 6.51 7.17 9.67
C LYS A 23 5.16 7.23 8.96
N MET A 24 4.30 6.25 9.20
CA MET A 24 2.93 6.34 8.70
C MET A 24 2.20 7.48 9.37
N THR A 25 1.38 8.19 8.60
CA THR A 25 0.46 9.21 9.11
C THR A 25 -0.63 8.57 9.96
N ASP A 26 -1.28 9.36 10.82
CA ASP A 26 -2.34 8.84 11.69
C ASP A 26 -3.56 8.36 10.89
N LYS A 27 -3.86 9.02 9.77
CA LYS A 27 -4.88 8.56 8.80
C LYS A 27 -4.53 7.18 8.23
N GLN A 28 -3.28 6.97 7.81
CA GLN A 28 -2.80 5.69 7.33
C GLN A 28 -2.89 4.60 8.40
N LYS A 29 -2.56 4.90 9.66
CA LYS A 29 -2.71 3.94 10.78
C LYS A 29 -4.18 3.56 11.00
N ALA A 30 -5.08 4.54 10.99
CA ALA A 30 -6.51 4.31 11.18
C ALA A 30 -7.10 3.45 10.06
N ASP A 31 -6.77 3.76 8.80
CA ASP A 31 -7.24 2.99 7.64
C ASP A 31 -6.69 1.56 7.65
N LEU A 32 -5.41 1.39 8.00
CA LEU A 32 -4.80 0.07 8.13
C LEU A 32 -5.44 -0.74 9.27
N LYS A 33 -5.75 -0.11 10.41
CA LYS A 33 -6.46 -0.80 11.51
C LYS A 33 -7.81 -1.30 11.04
N LYS A 34 -8.63 -0.45 10.42
CA LYS A 34 -9.95 -0.83 9.86
C LYS A 34 -9.84 -1.97 8.84
N HIS A 35 -8.79 -1.96 8.03
CA HIS A 35 -8.53 -3.04 7.07
C HIS A 35 -8.16 -4.36 7.76
N MET A 36 -7.31 -4.32 8.79
CA MET A 36 -6.96 -5.53 9.56
C MET A 36 -8.17 -6.10 10.32
N ASP A 37 -9.02 -5.25 10.90
CA ASP A 37 -10.27 -5.69 11.55
C ASP A 37 -11.16 -6.45 10.55
N LYS A 38 -11.23 -6.00 9.28
CA LYS A 38 -11.96 -6.72 8.22
C LYS A 38 -11.27 -8.02 7.81
N ALA A 39 -9.94 -8.03 7.70
CA ALA A 39 -9.19 -9.22 7.32
C ALA A 39 -9.30 -10.35 8.35
N VAL A 40 -9.23 -10.01 9.64
CA VAL A 40 -9.43 -10.96 10.75
C VAL A 40 -10.86 -11.48 10.78
N LYS A 41 -11.87 -10.60 10.60
CA LYS A 41 -13.28 -11.04 10.45
C LYS A 41 -13.51 -11.92 9.22
N GLY A 42 -12.72 -11.73 8.17
CA GLY A 42 -12.72 -12.57 6.97
C GLY A 42 -12.02 -13.92 7.14
N GLY A 43 -11.52 -14.24 8.34
CA GLY A 43 -10.95 -15.56 8.66
C GLY A 43 -9.42 -15.61 8.66
N MET A 44 -8.70 -14.48 8.55
CA MET A 44 -7.24 -14.51 8.71
C MET A 44 -6.85 -14.93 10.13
N SER A 45 -5.97 -15.92 10.24
CA SER A 45 -5.36 -16.30 11.51
C SER A 45 -4.52 -15.14 12.07
N ALA A 46 -4.34 -15.07 13.40
CA ALA A 46 -3.57 -14.00 14.04
C ALA A 46 -2.13 -13.87 13.49
N SER A 47 -1.51 -14.99 13.17
CA SER A 47 -0.17 -15.05 12.56
C SER A 47 -0.16 -14.48 11.14
N GLU A 48 -1.18 -14.81 10.35
CA GLU A 48 -1.34 -14.32 8.98
C GLU A 48 -1.68 -12.84 8.96
N ALA A 49 -2.58 -12.40 9.85
CA ALA A 49 -2.93 -11.00 10.03
C ALA A 49 -1.71 -10.16 10.41
N LYS A 50 -0.81 -10.68 11.28
CA LYS A 50 0.44 -10.00 11.63
C LYS A 50 1.37 -9.86 10.42
N SER A 51 1.58 -10.93 9.67
CA SER A 51 2.40 -10.92 8.44
C SER A 51 1.83 -9.97 7.39
N HIS A 52 0.52 -10.06 7.15
CA HIS A 52 -0.20 -9.22 6.21
C HIS A 52 -0.15 -7.74 6.61
N ARG A 53 -0.31 -7.43 7.91
CA ARG A 53 -0.13 -6.07 8.45
C ARG A 53 1.26 -5.53 8.17
N MET A 54 2.31 -6.34 8.37
CA MET A 54 3.69 -5.91 8.12
C MET A 54 3.94 -5.62 6.64
N LYS A 55 3.40 -6.45 5.74
CA LYS A 55 3.45 -6.22 4.29
C LYS A 55 2.73 -4.91 3.92
N MET A 56 1.52 -4.68 4.46
CA MET A 56 0.75 -3.45 4.25
C MET A 56 1.50 -2.22 4.76
N MET A 57 2.08 -2.28 5.96
CA MET A 57 2.91 -1.21 6.53
C MET A 57 4.08 -0.85 5.61
N GLY A 58 4.73 -1.83 4.99
CA GLY A 58 5.83 -1.61 4.05
C GLY A 58 5.40 -0.77 2.84
N ARG A 59 4.27 -1.12 2.23
CA ARG A 59 3.69 -0.40 1.09
C ARG A 59 3.19 0.99 1.50
N MET A 60 2.47 1.08 2.61
CA MET A 60 1.91 2.36 3.08
C MET A 60 2.99 3.37 3.51
N ARG A 61 4.12 2.90 4.07
CA ARG A 61 5.28 3.76 4.34
C ARG A 61 5.94 4.31 3.07
N ARG A 62 5.79 3.62 1.94
CA ARG A 62 6.23 4.11 0.62
C ARG A 62 5.25 5.11 0.00
N GLY A 63 4.10 5.36 0.64
CA GLY A 63 3.07 6.26 0.13
C GLY A 63 1.90 5.56 -0.54
N ASP A 64 1.85 4.22 -0.58
CA ASP A 64 0.72 3.51 -1.17
C ASP A 64 -0.55 3.64 -0.30
N SER A 65 -1.71 3.69 -0.96
CA SER A 65 -3.01 3.59 -0.29
C SER A 65 -3.30 2.16 0.15
N VAL A 66 -4.22 1.97 1.11
CA VAL A 66 -4.63 0.64 1.58
C VAL A 66 -5.08 -0.26 0.42
N LYS A 67 -5.89 0.25 -0.52
CA LYS A 67 -6.37 -0.54 -1.66
C LYS A 67 -5.23 -0.97 -2.59
N LYS A 68 -4.30 -0.04 -2.89
CA LYS A 68 -3.15 -0.33 -3.76
C LYS A 68 -2.20 -1.32 -3.10
N ALA A 69 -1.89 -1.12 -1.82
CA ALA A 69 -1.07 -2.03 -1.02
C ALA A 69 -1.70 -3.43 -0.94
N HIS A 70 -3.00 -3.52 -0.67
CA HIS A 70 -3.72 -4.79 -0.59
C HIS A 70 -3.70 -5.54 -1.92
N LYS A 71 -4.03 -4.84 -3.03
CA LYS A 71 -3.98 -5.44 -4.37
C LYS A 71 -2.58 -5.94 -4.70
N ASP A 72 -1.56 -5.15 -4.43
CA ASP A 72 -0.18 -5.53 -4.69
C ASP A 72 0.26 -6.75 -3.86
N ILE A 73 -0.14 -6.84 -2.59
CA ILE A 73 0.14 -8.00 -1.74
C ILE A 73 -0.61 -9.25 -2.20
N MET A 74 -1.84 -9.11 -2.71
CA MET A 74 -2.61 -10.22 -3.25
C MET A 74 -2.20 -10.62 -4.66
N SER A 75 -1.55 -9.74 -5.41
CA SER A 75 -1.07 -10.02 -6.77
C SER A 75 0.33 -10.66 -6.78
N LYS A 76 0.89 -10.98 -5.60
CA LYS A 76 2.23 -11.52 -5.43
C LYS A 76 2.18 -12.80 -4.61
#